data_AF-N9LX09-F1
#
_entry.id   AF-N9LX09-F1
#
_cell.length_a   1.000
_cell.length_b   1.000
_cell.length_c   1.000
_cell.angle_alpha   90.00
_cell.angle_beta   90.00
_cell.angle_gamma   90.00
#
_symmetry.space_group_name_H-M   'P 1'
#
loop_
_entity.id
_entity.type
_entity.pdbx_description
1 polymer ?
#
loop_
_entity_poly.entity_id
_entity_poly.type
_entity_poly.pdbx_seq_one_letter_code
_entity_poly.pdbx_strand_id
1 'polypeptide(L)' 'MHSLFVYGTLRPQQPNAHVMEGIGGSWKADYICGHLQQRGWSAELGSPGIQLSDLGETVPG' A
#
# COMPACT_ATOMS: atom_id res chain seq x y z
N MET A 1 14.46 14.63 -0.70
CA MET A 1 13.06 14.35 -0.29
C MET A 1 12.75 12.92 -0.69
N HIS A 2 12.18 12.12 0.21
CA HIS A 2 11.82 10.73 -0.08
C HIS A 2 10.30 10.56 0.03
N SER A 3 9.75 9.69 -0.82
CA SER A 3 8.33 9.37 -0.85
C SER A 3 8.16 7.86 -0.80
N LEU A 4 7.22 7.38 0.00
CA LEU A 4 6.86 5.98 0.11
C LEU A 4 5.39 5.83 -0.26
N PHE A 5 5.10 4.91 -1.18
CA PHE A 5 3.74 4.54 -1.52
C PHE A 5 3.32 3.32 -0.70
N VAL A 6 2.14 3.38 -0.09
CA VAL A 6 1.59 2.32 0.77
C VAL A 6 0.12 2.08 0.40
N TYR A 7 -0.22 0.85 0.04
CA TYR A 7 -1.60 0.47 -0.36
C TYR A 7 -2.21 -0.61 0.55
N GLY A 8 -1.43 -1.17 1.46
CA GLY A 8 -1.83 -2.27 2.33
C GLY A 8 -2.05 -1.85 3.77
N THR A 9 -1.66 -2.74 4.70
CA THR A 9 -1.91 -2.60 6.14
C THR A 9 -1.20 -1.41 6.82
N LEU A 10 -0.30 -0.72 6.12
CA LEU A 10 0.44 0.44 6.63
C LEU A 10 -0.31 1.78 6.42
N ARG A 11 -1.42 1.77 5.66
CA ARG A 11 -2.24 2.98 5.43
C ARG A 11 -2.90 3.48 6.72
N PRO A 12 -3.37 4.75 6.76
CA PRO A 12 -4.13 5.25 7.90
C PRO A 12 -5.32 4.33 8.20
N GLN A 13 -5.61 4.14 9.49
CA GLN A 13 -6.74 3.32 9.98
C GLN A 13 -6.62 1.81 9.67
N GLN A 14 -5.45 1.33 9.25
CA GLN A 14 -5.17 -0.10 9.08
C GLN A 14 -4.34 -0.67 10.24
N PRO A 15 -4.29 -2.00 10.44
CA PRO A 15 -3.67 -2.61 11.63
C PRO A 15 -2.22 -2.20 11.89
N ASN A 16 -1.45 -1.92 10.84
CA ASN A 16 -0.03 -1.57 10.94
C ASN A 16 0.25 -0.07 10.71
N ALA A 17 -0.78 0.80 10.73
CA ALA A 17 -0.64 2.25 10.54
C ALA A 17 0.35 2.89 11.54
N HIS A 18 0.38 2.37 12.77
CA HIS A 18 1.26 2.83 13.86
C HIS A 18 2.76 2.79 13.50
N VAL A 19 3.17 1.92 12.56
CA VAL A 19 4.56 1.88 12.08
C VAL A 19 4.93 3.17 11.34
N MET A 20 4.00 3.71 10.55
CA MET A 20 4.20 4.95 9.80
C MET A 20 4.18 6.18 10.71
N GLU A 21 3.40 6.15 11.79
CA GLU A 21 3.36 7.22 12.80
C GLU A 21 4.74 7.44 13.45
N GLY A 22 5.50 6.37 13.68
CA GLY A 22 6.86 6.43 14.21
C GLY A 22 7.90 7.02 13.24
N ILE A 23 7.64 6.97 11.93
CA ILE A 23 8.49 7.56 10.89
C ILE A 23 8.17 9.05 10.71
N GLY A 24 6.89 9.41 10.84
CA GLY A 24 6.38 10.76 10.63
C GLY A 24 6.21 11.14 9.15
N GLY A 25 5.89 12.40 8.89
CA GLY A 25 5.64 12.94 7.55
C GLY A 25 4.18 13.35 7.33
N SER A 26 3.79 13.48 6.07
CA SER A 26 2.44 13.88 5.67
C SER A 26 1.83 12.85 4.72
N TRP A 27 0.57 12.51 4.95
CA TRP A 27 -0.21 11.66 4.06
C TRP A 27 -0.68 12.42 2.83
N LYS A 28 -0.58 11.77 1.66
CA LYS A 28 -1.13 12.25 0.39
C LYS A 28 -1.75 11.05 -0.32
N ALA A 29 -3.04 11.15 -0.66
CA ALA A 29 -3.74 10.12 -1.42
C ALA A 29 -3.23 10.09 -2.86
N ASP A 30 -2.97 8.89 -3.38
CA ASP A 30 -2.54 8.67 -4.76
C ASP A 30 -2.89 7.24 -5.22
N TYR A 31 -2.46 6.86 -6.41
CA TYR A 31 -2.61 5.49 -6.91
C TYR A 31 -1.41 5.07 -7.77
N ILE A 32 -1.27 3.75 -7.94
CA ILE A 32 -0.34 3.14 -8.90
C ILE A 32 -1.08 2.10 -9.74
N CYS A 33 -0.53 1.74 -10.90
CA CYS A 33 -1.07 0.67 -11.73
C CYS A 33 -0.32 -0.65 -11.48
N GLY A 34 -1.07 -1.74 -11.29
CA GLY A 34 -0.49 -3.06 -11.11
C GLY A 34 -1.53 -4.14 -10.94
N HIS A 35 -1.08 -5.38 -10.87
CA HIS A 35 -1.93 -6.55 -10.63
C HIS A 35 -1.77 -7.04 -9.20
N LEU A 36 -2.88 -7.14 -8.48
CA LEU A 36 -2.92 -7.72 -7.15
C LEU A 36 -2.89 -9.25 -7.24
N GLN A 37 -1.92 -9.86 -6.57
CA GLN A 37 -1.77 -11.30 -6.47
C GLN A 37 -2.04 -11.72 -5.03
N GLN A 38 -2.96 -12.67 -4.83
CA GLN A 38 -3.28 -13.26 -3.53
C GLN A 38 -2.13 -14.13 -3.00
N ARG A 39 -1.03 -13.45 -2.65
CA ARG A 39 0.26 -13.97 -2.22
C ARG A 39 0.90 -12.96 -1.27
N GLY A 40 1.77 -13.47 -0.40
CA GLY A 40 2.45 -12.66 0.62
C GLY A 40 1.74 -12.67 1.96
N TRP A 41 2.43 -12.16 2.98
CA TRP A 41 2.02 -12.25 4.39
C TRP A 41 0.65 -11.64 4.67
N SER A 42 0.34 -10.50 4.04
CA SER A 42 -0.89 -9.75 4.31
C SER A 42 -2.02 -10.02 3.30
N ALA A 43 -1.87 -11.00 2.40
CA ALA A 43 -2.91 -11.34 1.44
C ALA A 43 -4.21 -11.77 2.15
N GLU A 44 -4.08 -12.58 3.20
CA GLU A 44 -5.20 -13.01 4.05
C GLU A 44 -5.83 -11.85 4.85
N LEU A 45 -5.10 -10.75 5.04
CA LEU A 45 -5.58 -9.51 5.67
C LEU A 45 -6.21 -8.54 4.66
N GLY A 46 -6.47 -8.98 3.42
CA GLY A 46 -7.03 -8.14 2.35
C GLY A 46 -6.02 -7.18 1.72
N SER A 47 -4.72 -7.38 1.96
CA SER A 47 -3.62 -6.62 1.34
C SER A 47 -2.70 -7.56 0.53
N PRO A 48 -3.18 -8.07 -0.62
CA PRO A 48 -2.38 -8.92 -1.52
C PRO A 48 -1.12 -8.21 -2.03
N GLY A 49 -0.09 -8.97 -2.38
CA GLY A 49 1.10 -8.41 -3.02
C GLY A 49 0.78 -7.80 -4.38
N ILE A 50 1.43 -6.69 -4.73
CA ILE A 50 1.27 -6.02 -6.02
C ILE A 50 2.43 -6.31 -6.97
N GLN A 51 2.11 -6.57 -8.23
CA GLN A 51 3.06 -6.54 -9.34
C GLN A 51 2.80 -5.30 -10.19
N LEU A 52 3.77 -4.37 -10.25
CA LEU A 52 3.64 -3.12 -11.01
C LEU A 52 3.46 -3.41 -12.51
N SER A 53 2.50 -2.73 -13.14
CA SER A 53 2.16 -2.88 -14.56
C SER A 53 1.32 -1.71 -15.02
N ASP A 54 1.70 -1.05 -16.11
CA ASP A 54 0.91 0.05 -16.70
C ASP A 54 -0.44 -0.41 -17.28
N LEU A 55 -0.57 -1.72 -17.53
CA LEU A 55 -1.81 -2.36 -17.99
C LEU A 55 -2.63 -2.94 -16.83
N GLY A 56 -2.17 -2.76 -15.59
CA GLY A 56 -2.84 -3.22 -14.38
C GLY A 56 -4.00 -2.34 -13.94
N GLU A 57 -4.74 -2.82 -12.95
CA GLU A 57 -5.74 -2.01 -12.27
C GLU A 57 -5.11 -0.87 -11.46
N THR A 58 -5.88 0.19 -11.22
CA THR A 58 -5.48 1.25 -10.31
C THR A 58 -5.62 0.78 -8.87
N VAL A 59 -4.52 0.82 -8.13
CA VAL A 59 -4.45 0.44 -6.72
C VAL A 59 -4.30 1.71 -5.89
N PRO A 60 -5.31 2.09 -5.07
CA PRO A 60 -5.26 3.31 -4.28
C PRO A 60 -4.38 3.16 -3.02
N GLY A 61 -3.61 4.22 -2.73
CA GLY A 61 -2.70 4.33 -1.58
C GLY A 61 -2.97 5.54 -0.73
#